data_AF-A0A7S2KXR4-F1
#
_entry.id   AF-A0A7S2KXR4-F1
#
_cell.length_a   1.000
_cell.length_b   1.000
_cell.length_c   1.000
_cell.angle_alpha   90.00
_cell.angle_beta   90.00
_cell.angle_gamma   90.00
#
_symmetry.space_group_name_H-M   'P 1'
#
loop_
_entity.id
_entity.type
_entity.pdbx_description
1 polymer ?
#
loop_
_entity_poly.entity_id
_entity_poly.type
_entity_poly.pdbx_seq_one_letter_code
_entity_poly.pdbx_strand_id
1 'polypeptide(L)'
;GQLAECKTFTGWFINTRRMLVSLPFGKFSVWSQSIQSILNTNYSYQRDLAKLIGRLNHTCFIIPQARHFISRIRHFADALPTPRRRVSIPPPILSDLRIWLEFLQYAANGISI
;
A
#
# COMPACT_ATOMS: atom_id res chain seq x y z
N GLY A 1 -23.67 -23.75 -5.28
CA GLY A 1 -22.69 -22.83 -4.67
C GLY A 1 -21.57 -23.65 -4.08
N GLN A 2 -20.37 -23.60 -4.65
CA GLN A 2 -19.23 -24.28 -4.07
C GLN A 2 -18.60 -23.35 -3.02
N LEU A 3 -18.53 -23.82 -1.78
CA LEU A 3 -17.73 -23.20 -0.73
C LEU A 3 -16.25 -23.39 -1.11
N ALA A 4 -15.71 -22.44 -1.88
CA ALA A 4 -14.27 -22.40 -2.11
C ALA A 4 -13.61 -21.92 -0.82
N GLU A 5 -12.79 -22.77 -0.20
CA GLU A 5 -12.06 -22.47 1.04
C GLU A 5 -11.12 -21.25 0.90
N CYS A 6 -10.78 -20.91 -0.33
CA CYS A 6 -9.96 -19.75 -0.70
C CYS A 6 -10.65 -18.97 -1.83
N LYS A 7 -10.90 -17.67 -1.64
CA LYS A 7 -11.49 -16.81 -2.67
C LYS A 7 -10.94 -15.39 -2.60
N THR A 8 -10.79 -14.75 -3.75
CA THR A 8 -10.54 -13.30 -3.79
C THR A 8 -11.88 -12.54 -3.72
N PHE A 9 -12.05 -11.68 -2.72
CA PHE A 9 -13.24 -10.85 -2.54
C PHE A 9 -12.83 -9.40 -2.28
N THR A 10 -13.43 -8.46 -3.01
CA THR A 10 -13.08 -7.01 -2.95
C THR A 10 -11.58 -6.71 -3.11
N GLY A 11 -10.84 -7.63 -3.74
CA GLY A 11 -9.39 -7.51 -3.92
C GLY A 11 -8.53 -8.01 -2.75
N TRP A 12 -9.12 -8.68 -1.77
CA TRP A 12 -8.45 -9.41 -0.70
C TRP A 12 -8.55 -10.91 -0.93
N PHE A 13 -7.53 -11.67 -0.54
CA PHE A 13 -7.59 -13.12 -0.51
C PHE A 13 -8.15 -13.56 0.84
N ILE A 14 -9.25 -14.29 0.82
CA ILE A 14 -9.92 -14.82 2.02
C ILE A 14 -9.69 -16.32 2.05
N ASN A 15 -9.10 -16.81 3.13
CA ASN A 15 -8.99 -18.23 3.44
C ASN A 15 -9.91 -18.53 4.64
N THR A 16 -11.07 -19.12 4.36
CA THR A 16 -12.09 -19.40 5.40
C THR A 16 -11.70 -20.57 6.29
N ARG A 17 -10.86 -21.50 5.81
CA ARG A 17 -10.36 -22.62 6.62
C ARG A 17 -9.39 -22.14 7.71
N ARG A 18 -8.55 -21.17 7.39
CA ARG A 18 -7.57 -20.58 8.33
C ARG A 18 -8.09 -19.32 9.02
N MET A 19 -9.28 -18.83 8.65
CA MET A 19 -9.82 -17.55 9.10
C MET A 19 -8.84 -16.40 8.87
N LEU A 20 -8.29 -16.33 7.65
CA LEU A 20 -7.31 -15.31 7.25
C LEU A 20 -7.82 -14.44 6.12
N VAL A 21 -7.54 -13.15 6.22
CA VAL A 21 -7.63 -12.18 5.12
C VAL A 21 -6.24 -11.68 4.79
N SER A 22 -5.80 -11.84 3.54
CA SER A 22 -4.47 -11.43 3.11
C SER A 22 -4.46 -10.61 1.82
N LEU A 23 -3.43 -9.79 1.68
CA LEU A 23 -3.17 -9.05 0.45
C LEU A 23 -2.70 -10.05 -0.62
N PRO A 24 -3.38 -10.16 -1.79
CA PRO A 24 -2.93 -11.04 -2.85
C PRO A 24 -1.49 -10.74 -3.27
N PHE A 25 -0.69 -11.79 -3.48
CA PHE A 25 0.74 -11.67 -3.80
C PHE A 25 1.02 -10.74 -4.98
N GLY A 26 0.20 -10.77 -6.04
CA GLY A 26 0.35 -9.86 -7.18
C GLY A 26 0.22 -8.38 -6.80
N LYS A 27 -0.70 -8.04 -5.88
CA LYS A 27 -0.81 -6.66 -5.37
C LYS A 27 0.37 -6.31 -4.48
N PHE A 28 0.73 -7.20 -3.55
CA PHE A 28 1.89 -7.02 -2.68
C PHE A 28 3.16 -6.71 -3.48
N SER A 29 3.45 -7.50 -4.51
CA SER A 29 4.61 -7.33 -5.38
C SER A 29 4.61 -5.98 -6.07
N VAL A 30 3.51 -5.62 -6.76
CA VAL A 30 3.41 -4.34 -7.49
C VAL A 30 3.51 -3.13 -6.56
N TRP A 31 2.91 -3.19 -5.38
CA TRP A 31 2.88 -2.06 -4.45
C TRP A 31 4.24 -1.88 -3.76
N SER A 32 4.84 -2.98 -3.32
CA SER A 32 6.19 -2.98 -2.75
C SER A 32 7.23 -2.50 -3.77
N GLN A 33 7.15 -2.96 -5.03
CA GLN A 33 8.03 -2.49 -6.10
C GLN A 33 7.89 -0.98 -6.35
N SER A 34 6.67 -0.43 -6.25
CA SER A 34 6.45 1.01 -6.40
C SER A 34 7.13 1.80 -5.29
N ILE A 35 7.06 1.31 -4.04
CA ILE A 35 7.76 1.90 -2.90
C ILE A 35 9.28 1.81 -3.08
N GLN A 36 9.80 0.61 -3.42
CA GLN A 36 11.23 0.39 -3.59
C GLN A 36 11.82 1.28 -4.68
N SER A 37 11.10 1.49 -5.79
CA SER A 37 11.51 2.44 -6.83
C SER A 37 11.69 3.86 -6.28
N ILE A 38 10.76 4.34 -5.45
CA ILE A 38 10.85 5.65 -4.82
C ILE A 38 12.01 5.72 -3.82
N LEU A 39 12.21 4.67 -3.01
CA LEU A 39 13.30 4.61 -2.03
C LEU A 39 14.69 4.57 -2.69
N ASN A 40 14.82 3.91 -3.84
CA ASN A 40 16.08 3.82 -4.57
C ASN A 40 16.42 5.12 -5.30
N THR A 41 15.41 5.84 -5.77
CA THR A 41 15.60 7.03 -6.61
C THR A 41 15.45 8.34 -5.85
N ASN A 42 14.84 8.33 -4.66
CA ASN A 42 14.45 9.49 -3.86
C ASN A 42 13.59 10.52 -4.62
N TYR A 43 12.91 10.09 -5.68
CA TYR A 43 11.97 10.92 -6.42
C TYR A 43 10.71 10.13 -6.82
N SER A 44 9.64 10.87 -7.11
CA SER A 44 8.45 10.33 -7.75
C SER A 44 7.81 11.38 -8.64
N TYR A 45 6.95 10.97 -9.55
CA TYR A 45 5.96 11.88 -10.14
C TYR A 45 4.75 11.98 -9.21
N GLN A 46 4.08 13.14 -9.20
CA GLN A 46 2.86 13.34 -8.42
C GLN A 46 1.80 12.29 -8.75
N ARG A 47 1.59 11.98 -10.04
CA ARG A 47 0.60 10.97 -10.46
C ARG A 47 0.90 9.58 -9.90
N ASP A 48 2.19 9.22 -9.82
CA ASP A 48 2.62 7.90 -9.37
C ASP A 48 2.49 7.81 -7.84
N LEU A 49 2.73 8.93 -7.14
CA LEU A 49 2.51 9.04 -5.72
C LEU A 49 1.01 8.99 -5.36
N ALA A 50 0.16 9.69 -6.10
CA ALA A 50 -1.30 9.62 -5.92
C ALA A 50 -1.83 8.20 -6.15
N LYS A 51 -1.34 7.51 -7.20
CA LYS A 51 -1.66 6.11 -7.47
C LYS A 51 -1.19 5.19 -6.33
N LEU A 52 0.00 5.43 -5.79
CA LEU A 52 0.51 4.70 -4.63
C LEU A 52 -0.36 4.93 -3.40
N ILE A 53 -0.74 6.17 -3.08
CA ILE A 53 -1.64 6.50 -1.98
C ILE A 53 -2.96 5.75 -2.10
N GLY A 54 -3.57 5.69 -3.29
CA GLY A 54 -4.79 4.90 -3.50
C GLY A 54 -4.61 3.42 -3.20
N ARG A 55 -3.46 2.83 -3.57
CA ARG A 55 -3.11 1.44 -3.26
C ARG A 55 -2.91 1.22 -1.76
N LEU A 56 -2.15 2.08 -1.09
CA LEU A 56 -1.89 1.98 0.35
C LEU A 56 -3.16 2.21 1.17
N ASN A 57 -4.05 3.08 0.70
CA ASN A 57 -5.36 3.30 1.34
C ASN A 57 -6.24 2.05 1.30
N HIS A 58 -6.04 1.16 0.33
CA HIS A 58 -6.72 -0.14 0.33
C HIS A 58 -6.28 -0.97 1.56
N THR A 59 -5.00 -0.98 1.89
CA THR A 59 -4.48 -1.70 3.07
C THR A 59 -5.06 -1.17 4.38
N CYS A 60 -5.38 0.13 4.45
CA CYS A 60 -6.04 0.76 5.60
C CYS A 60 -7.45 0.23 5.93
N PHE A 61 -8.06 -0.59 5.06
CA PHE A 61 -9.33 -1.27 5.38
C PHE A 61 -9.14 -2.45 6.34
N ILE A 62 -7.99 -3.14 6.27
CA ILE A 62 -7.69 -4.29 7.13
C ILE A 62 -6.71 -3.90 8.25
N ILE A 63 -5.91 -2.85 8.05
CA ILE A 63 -5.04 -2.27 9.08
C ILE A 63 -5.44 -0.81 9.32
N PRO A 64 -6.52 -0.51 10.07
CA PRO A 64 -6.97 0.87 10.28
C PRO A 64 -5.89 1.80 10.83
N GLN A 65 -5.01 1.27 11.69
CA GLN A 65 -3.92 2.03 12.30
C GLN A 65 -2.89 2.56 11.28
N ALA A 66 -2.78 1.92 10.10
CA ALA A 66 -1.89 2.37 9.04
C ALA A 66 -2.29 3.74 8.45
N ARG A 67 -3.52 4.22 8.69
CA ARG A 67 -4.00 5.53 8.22
C ARG A 67 -3.16 6.69 8.76
N HIS A 68 -2.59 6.57 9.96
CA HIS A 68 -1.73 7.62 10.50
C HIS A 68 -0.51 7.85 9.61
N PHE A 69 0.08 6.76 9.08
CA PHE A 69 1.27 6.79 8.22
C PHE A 69 0.98 7.14 6.76
N ILE A 70 -0.28 7.08 6.31
CA ILE A 70 -0.65 7.54 4.95
C ILE A 70 -0.89 9.06 4.89
N SER A 71 -1.34 9.66 5.99
CA SER A 71 -1.79 11.06 6.03
C SER A 71 -0.68 12.02 5.57
N ARG A 72 0.54 11.83 6.07
CA ARG A 72 1.71 12.66 5.74
C ARG A 72 2.12 12.54 4.27
N ILE A 73 2.08 11.33 3.71
CA ILE A 73 2.34 11.08 2.28
C ILE A 73 1.29 11.78 1.42
N ARG A 74 0.01 11.72 1.83
CA ARG A 74 -1.10 12.38 1.14
C ARG A 74 -0.95 13.90 1.16
N HIS A 75 -0.72 14.50 2.32
CA HIS A 75 -0.49 15.94 2.43
C HIS A 75 0.67 16.41 1.55
N PHE A 76 1.77 15.64 1.51
CA PHE A 76 2.87 15.95 0.61
C PHE A 76 2.46 15.86 -0.87
N ALA A 77 1.71 14.83 -1.27
CA ALA A 77 1.25 14.65 -2.66
C ALA A 77 0.24 15.72 -3.12
N ASP A 78 -0.64 16.16 -2.23
CA ASP A 78 -1.68 17.16 -2.49
C ASP A 78 -1.10 18.56 -2.63
N ALA A 79 0.04 18.84 -1.98
CA ALA A 79 0.77 20.10 -2.13
C ALA A 79 1.50 20.22 -3.49
N LEU A 80 1.53 19.16 -4.31
CA LEU A 80 2.24 19.16 -5.58
C LEU A 80 1.34 19.72 -6.71
N PRO A 81 1.82 20.73 -7.46
CA PRO A 81 0.95 21.50 -8.36
C PRO A 81 0.61 20.81 -9.69
N THR A 82 1.33 19.76 -10.09
CA THR A 82 1.14 19.16 -11.43
C THR A 82 1.41 17.65 -11.45
N PRO A 83 0.55 16.83 -12.08
CA PRO A 83 0.71 15.37 -12.16
C PRO A 83 2.00 14.88 -12.83
N ARG A 84 2.51 15.66 -13.80
CA ARG A 84 3.71 15.35 -14.59
C ARG A 84 5.01 15.84 -13.94
N ARG A 85 4.94 16.58 -12.84
CA ARG A 85 6.13 17.11 -12.18
C ARG A 85 6.83 15.98 -11.43
N ARG A 86 8.12 15.80 -11.71
CA ARG A 86 9.03 15.00 -10.89
C ARG A 86 9.38 15.80 -9.64
N VAL A 87 9.27 15.17 -8.48
CA VAL A 87 9.54 15.79 -7.18
C VAL A 87 10.51 14.93 -6.39
N SER A 88 11.40 15.58 -5.66
CA SER A 88 12.23 14.90 -4.66
C SER A 88 11.36 14.56 -3.44
N ILE A 89 11.55 13.37 -2.89
CA ILE A 89 10.78 12.89 -1.75
C ILE A 89 11.54 13.22 -0.45
N PRO A 90 10.95 14.00 0.47
CA PRO A 90 11.59 14.36 1.73
C PRO A 90 11.89 13.13 2.60
N PRO A 91 12.95 13.16 3.44
CA PRO A 91 13.29 12.06 4.34
C PRO A 91 12.15 11.55 5.24
N PRO A 92 11.26 12.40 5.79
CA PRO A 92 10.11 11.92 6.57
C PRO A 92 9.13 11.06 5.76
N ILE A 93 8.97 11.36 4.46
CA ILE A 93 8.11 10.59 3.56
C ILE A 93 8.79 9.26 3.19
N LEU A 94 10.10 9.27 2.94
CA LEU A 94 10.86 8.03 2.73
C LEU A 94 10.78 7.11 3.96
N SER A 95 10.79 7.68 5.15
CA SER A 95 10.64 6.92 6.41
C SER A 95 9.26 6.27 6.52
N ASP A 96 8.18 7.00 6.18
CA ASP A 96 6.84 6.40 6.13
C ASP A 96 6.77 5.28 5.09
N LEU A 97 7.37 5.47 3.91
CA LEU A 97 7.39 4.47 2.85
C LEU A 97 8.10 3.18 3.29
N ARG A 98 9.13 3.26 4.15
CA ARG A 98 9.77 2.07 4.74
C ARG A 98 8.81 1.33 5.66
N ILE A 99 8.11 2.03 6.55
CA ILE A 99 7.08 1.44 7.42
C ILE A 99 5.97 0.80 6.57
N TRP A 100 5.62 1.40 5.44
CA TRP A 100 4.63 0.83 4.53
C TRP A 100 5.03 -0.53 3.95
N LEU A 101 6.32 -0.80 3.73
CA LEU A 101 6.76 -2.14 3.33
C LEU A 101 6.43 -3.18 4.40
N GLU A 102 6.55 -2.83 5.69
CA GLU A 102 6.21 -3.71 6.81
C GLU A 102 4.70 -3.95 6.87
N PHE A 103 3.87 -2.92 6.70
CA PHE A 103 2.41 -3.09 6.63
C PHE A 103 1.98 -3.96 5.45
N LEU A 104 2.61 -3.79 4.29
CA LEU A 104 2.33 -4.62 3.11
C LEU A 104 2.73 -6.08 3.34
N GLN A 105 3.87 -6.33 3.98
CA GLN A 105 4.32 -7.67 4.34
C GLN A 105 3.36 -8.31 5.35
N TYR A 106 2.99 -7.57 6.40
CA TYR A 106 2.02 -8.04 7.40
C TYR A 106 0.67 -8.38 6.75
N ALA A 107 0.16 -7.51 5.87
CA ALA A 107 -1.07 -7.78 5.12
C ALA A 107 -0.94 -8.99 4.19
N ALA A 108 0.20 -9.19 3.54
CA ALA A 108 0.44 -10.33 2.65
C ALA A 108 0.53 -11.67 3.40
N ASN A 109 1.11 -11.67 4.60
CA ASN A 109 1.17 -12.85 5.47
C ASN A 109 -0.21 -13.30 5.96
N GLY A 110 -1.17 -12.38 5.97
CA GLY A 110 -2.55 -12.63 6.36
C GLY A 110 -2.83 -12.21 7.80
N ILE A 111 -4.03 -11.69 7.98
CA ILE A 111 -4.54 -11.15 9.23
C ILE A 111 -5.71 -12.05 9.65
N SER A 112 -5.68 -12.48 10.92
CA SER A 112 -6.77 -13.28 11.48
C SER A 112 -8.04 -12.45 11.54
N ILE A 113 -9.15 -13.04 11.09
CA ILE A 113 -10.52 -12.52 11.24
C ILE A 113 -11.25 -13.21 12.38
#